data_AF-K1RTE8-F1
#
_entry.id   AF-K1RTE8-F1
#
_cell.length_a   1.000
_cell.length_b   1.000
_cell.length_c   1.000
_cell.angle_alpha   90.00
_cell.angle_beta   90.00
_cell.angle_gamma   90.00
#
_symmetry.space_group_name_H-M   'P 1'
#
loop_
_entity.id
_entity.type
_entity.pdbx_description
1 polymer ?
#
loop_
_entity_poly.entity_id
_entity_poly.type
_entity_poly.pdbx_seq_one_letter_code
_entity_poly.pdbx_strand_id
1 'polypeptide(L)'
;KLWENYFTLEKGIYEKLLANPSEIVEGTVQELADRYEVPLSMMVGFLDGINDSLKEANPIDEMEKDTQVKLDIDLEKLYYNMVECKAEWLYTLPQWNDILPEDKRKELYKKQKNSGTIHNENRKVGRNDPCPCGSGKKYKQCCGR
;
A
#
# COMPACT_ATOMS: atom_id res chain seq x y z
N LYS A 1 -13.83 -14.11 -14.62
CA LYS A 1 -14.12 -13.18 -15.74
C LYS A 1 -14.28 -11.72 -15.32
N LEU A 2 -15.24 -11.36 -14.44
CA LEU A 2 -15.41 -9.94 -14.03
C LEU A 2 -14.20 -9.36 -13.26
N TRP A 3 -13.65 -10.12 -12.32
CA TRP A 3 -12.50 -9.70 -11.50
C TRP A 3 -11.18 -9.62 -12.30
N GLU A 4 -10.96 -10.56 -13.22
CA GLU A 4 -9.78 -10.57 -14.10
C GLU A 4 -9.74 -9.32 -15.01
N ASN A 5 -10.91 -8.89 -15.50
CA ASN A 5 -11.03 -7.66 -16.28
C ASN A 5 -10.71 -6.42 -15.44
N TYR A 6 -11.17 -6.39 -14.19
CA TYR A 6 -10.86 -5.28 -13.27
C TYR A 6 -9.36 -5.16 -13.01
N PHE A 7 -8.67 -6.23 -12.65
CA PHE A 7 -7.21 -6.16 -12.41
C PHE A 7 -6.43 -5.70 -13.65
N THR A 8 -6.87 -6.13 -14.83
CA THR A 8 -6.22 -5.75 -16.10
C THR A 8 -6.38 -4.27 -16.39
N LEU A 9 -7.60 -3.74 -16.21
CA LEU A 9 -7.89 -2.33 -16.43
C LEU A 9 -7.21 -1.44 -15.38
N GLU A 10 -7.23 -1.83 -14.11
CA GLU A 10 -6.56 -1.10 -13.02
C GLU A 10 -5.05 -1.04 -13.25
N LYS A 11 -4.46 -2.19 -13.61
CA LYS A 11 -3.05 -2.25 -13.99
C LYS A 11 -2.74 -1.28 -15.14
N GLY A 12 -3.58 -1.24 -16.17
CA GLY A 12 -3.41 -0.32 -17.30
C GLY A 12 -3.45 1.17 -16.90
N ILE A 13 -4.27 1.54 -15.92
CA ILE A 13 -4.28 2.91 -15.36
C ILE A 13 -2.96 3.21 -14.66
N TYR A 14 -2.51 2.32 -13.78
CA TYR A 14 -1.22 2.49 -13.08
C TYR A 14 -0.03 2.49 -14.03
N GLU A 15 -0.03 1.66 -15.08
CA GLU A 15 1.03 1.65 -16.09
C GLU A 15 1.19 3.02 -16.78
N LYS A 16 0.07 3.71 -17.06
CA LYS A 16 0.06 5.05 -17.64
C LYS A 16 0.49 6.11 -16.63
N LEU A 17 -0.02 6.07 -15.40
CA LEU A 17 0.33 7.04 -14.34
C LEU A 17 1.82 6.93 -13.95
N LEU A 18 2.32 5.71 -13.78
CA LEU A 18 3.71 5.46 -13.42
C LEU A 18 4.68 5.71 -14.59
N ALA A 19 4.20 5.73 -15.84
CA ALA A 19 5.03 6.15 -16.97
C ALA A 19 5.38 7.64 -16.91
N ASN A 20 4.49 8.47 -16.34
CA ASN A 20 4.69 9.92 -16.14
C ASN A 20 4.54 10.29 -14.66
N PRO A 21 5.47 9.87 -13.78
CA PRO A 21 5.33 10.01 -12.32
C PRO A 21 5.23 11.46 -11.81
N SER A 22 5.65 12.44 -12.62
CA SER A 22 5.59 13.87 -12.28
C SER A 22 4.34 14.58 -12.81
N GLU A 23 3.53 13.89 -13.61
CA GLU A 23 2.30 14.45 -14.17
C GLU A 23 1.20 14.40 -13.11
N ILE A 24 0.67 15.57 -12.76
CA ILE A 24 -0.52 15.69 -11.91
C ILE A 24 -1.73 15.64 -12.82
N VAL A 25 -2.51 14.57 -12.70
CA VAL A 25 -3.74 14.39 -13.49
C VAL A 25 -4.92 14.96 -12.70
N GLU A 26 -5.58 15.96 -13.27
CA GLU A 26 -6.81 16.56 -12.72
C GLU A 26 -7.96 16.48 -13.72
N GLY A 27 -9.19 16.45 -13.20
CA GLY A 27 -10.42 16.41 -13.98
C GLY A 27 -11.60 15.91 -13.15
N THR A 28 -12.76 15.83 -13.77
CA THR A 28 -13.92 15.17 -13.17
C THR A 28 -13.76 13.64 -13.20
N VAL A 29 -14.48 12.94 -12.33
CA VAL A 29 -14.50 11.46 -12.32
C VAL A 29 -14.85 10.90 -13.69
N GLN A 30 -15.82 11.51 -14.38
CA GLN A 30 -16.23 11.14 -15.73
C GLN A 30 -15.09 11.36 -16.75
N GLU A 31 -14.44 12.52 -16.74
CA GLU A 31 -13.32 12.81 -17.66
C GLU A 31 -12.16 11.85 -17.45
N LEU A 32 -11.88 11.45 -16.20
CA LEU A 32 -10.87 10.43 -15.92
C LEU A 32 -11.32 9.06 -16.43
N ALA A 33 -12.57 8.66 -16.20
CA ALA A 33 -13.10 7.41 -16.71
C ALA A 33 -12.96 7.32 -18.24
N ASP A 34 -13.30 8.40 -18.95
CA ASP A 34 -13.18 8.50 -20.40
C ASP A 34 -11.71 8.53 -20.85
N ARG A 35 -10.84 9.26 -20.16
CA ARG A 35 -9.39 9.33 -20.45
C ARG A 35 -8.72 7.96 -20.39
N TYR A 36 -9.13 7.13 -19.45
CA TYR A 36 -8.57 5.80 -19.25
C TYR A 36 -9.39 4.68 -19.92
N GLU A 37 -10.47 5.03 -20.63
CA GLU A 37 -11.36 4.10 -21.34
C GLU A 37 -11.92 3.01 -20.40
N VAL A 38 -12.27 3.41 -19.16
CA VAL A 38 -12.83 2.51 -18.14
C VAL A 38 -14.25 2.90 -17.77
N PRO A 39 -15.10 1.95 -17.32
CA PRO A 39 -16.42 2.28 -16.79
C PRO A 39 -16.34 3.24 -15.59
N LEU A 40 -17.31 4.14 -15.45
CA LEU A 40 -17.38 5.09 -14.32
C LEU A 40 -17.28 4.39 -12.95
N SER A 41 -17.98 3.27 -12.77
CA SER A 41 -17.94 2.49 -11.53
C SER A 41 -16.54 1.97 -11.19
N MET A 42 -15.75 1.67 -12.22
CA MET A 42 -14.36 1.25 -12.05
C MET A 42 -13.45 2.42 -11.72
N MET A 43 -13.67 3.59 -12.34
CA MET A 43 -12.92 4.80 -12.00
C MET A 43 -13.17 5.23 -10.55
N VAL A 44 -14.41 5.15 -10.05
CA VAL A 44 -14.73 5.42 -8.65
C VAL A 44 -13.98 4.46 -7.71
N GLY A 45 -14.00 3.15 -8.00
CA GLY A 45 -13.26 2.17 -7.19
C GLY A 45 -11.74 2.37 -7.24
N PHE A 46 -11.20 2.78 -8.38
CA PHE A 46 -9.80 3.15 -8.53
C PHE A 46 -9.45 4.38 -7.69
N LEU A 47 -10.30 5.42 -7.75
CA LEU A 47 -10.10 6.68 -7.02
C LEU A 47 -10.18 6.49 -5.51
N ASP A 48 -11.08 5.62 -5.03
CA ASP A 48 -11.15 5.21 -3.64
C ASP A 48 -9.85 4.53 -3.18
N GLY A 49 -9.38 3.53 -3.92
CA GLY A 49 -8.17 2.79 -3.58
C GLY A 49 -6.88 3.61 -3.66
N ILE A 50 -6.77 4.55 -4.61
CA ILE A 50 -5.59 5.41 -4.73
C ILE A 50 -5.59 6.58 -3.74
N ASN A 51 -6.74 6.96 -3.18
CA ASN A 51 -6.90 8.15 -2.32
C ASN A 51 -5.92 8.16 -1.14
N ASP A 52 -5.74 7.00 -0.50
CA ASP A 52 -4.79 6.82 0.61
C ASP A 52 -3.33 7.05 0.21
N SER A 53 -3.03 7.06 -1.10
CA SER A 53 -1.69 7.25 -1.65
C SER A 53 -1.47 8.65 -2.23
N LEU A 54 -2.47 9.53 -2.17
CA LEU A 54 -2.36 10.91 -2.62
C LEU A 54 -1.73 11.80 -1.54
N LYS A 55 -1.10 12.89 -1.97
CA LYS A 55 -0.61 13.96 -1.08
C LYS A 55 -1.77 14.75 -0.49
N GLU A 56 -2.78 15.00 -1.32
CA GLU A 56 -4.03 15.68 -0.95
C GLU A 56 -5.17 14.71 -1.22
N ALA A 57 -5.95 14.40 -0.18
CA ALA A 57 -7.09 13.48 -0.31
C ALA A 57 -8.24 14.14 -1.07
N ASN A 58 -8.84 13.38 -1.98
CA ASN A 58 -10.06 13.76 -2.69
C ASN A 58 -11.30 13.43 -1.84
N PRO A 59 -12.44 14.14 -2.08
CA PRO A 59 -13.67 13.92 -1.33
C PRO A 59 -14.39 12.63 -1.76
N ILE A 60 -13.90 11.46 -1.29
CA ILE A 60 -14.35 10.12 -1.72
C ILE A 60 -15.79 9.75 -1.33
N ASP A 61 -16.29 10.22 -0.18
CA ASP A 61 -17.61 9.84 0.34
C ASP A 61 -18.78 10.37 -0.49
N GLU A 62 -18.59 11.49 -1.19
CA GLU A 62 -19.62 12.19 -1.98
C GLU A 62 -19.25 12.24 -3.47
N MET A 63 -18.42 11.32 -3.96
CA MET A 63 -18.00 11.33 -5.37
C MET A 63 -19.14 10.97 -6.32
N GLU A 64 -19.51 11.95 -7.14
CA GLU A 64 -20.35 11.81 -8.32
C GLU A 64 -19.50 11.96 -9.60
N LYS A 65 -20.15 11.75 -10.75
CA LYS A 65 -19.48 11.79 -12.07
C LYS A 65 -18.78 13.12 -12.36
N ASP A 66 -19.28 14.22 -11.82
CA ASP A 66 -18.82 15.59 -12.02
C ASP A 66 -17.94 16.11 -10.87
N THR A 67 -17.70 15.30 -9.83
CA THR A 67 -16.77 15.65 -8.76
C THR A 67 -15.37 15.86 -9.32
N GLN A 68 -14.78 17.01 -9.04
CA GLN A 68 -13.40 17.29 -9.41
C GLN A 68 -12.44 16.55 -8.48
N VAL A 69 -11.47 15.88 -9.09
CA VAL A 69 -10.43 15.13 -8.38
C VAL A 69 -9.06 15.46 -8.95
N LYS A 70 -8.06 15.36 -8.09
CA LYS A 70 -6.65 15.59 -8.42
C LYS A 70 -5.82 14.38 -8.00
N LEU A 71 -5.04 13.84 -8.92
CA LEU A 71 -4.14 12.71 -8.71
C LEU A 71 -2.71 13.21 -8.49
N ASP A 72 -2.45 13.83 -7.34
CA ASP A 72 -1.09 14.13 -6.89
C ASP A 72 -0.57 12.97 -6.04
N ILE A 73 0.06 12.00 -6.71
CA ILE A 73 0.45 10.71 -6.12
C ILE A 73 1.76 10.88 -5.35
N ASP A 74 1.76 10.42 -4.10
CA ASP A 74 3.00 10.15 -3.36
C ASP A 74 3.49 8.75 -3.71
N LEU A 75 4.57 8.66 -4.49
CA LEU A 75 5.08 7.39 -5.03
C LEU A 75 5.60 6.44 -3.96
N GLU A 76 6.20 6.96 -2.88
CA GLU A 76 6.69 6.13 -1.79
C GLU A 76 5.52 5.56 -0.98
N LYS A 77 4.52 6.42 -0.70
CA LYS A 77 3.29 6.04 -0.03
C LYS A 77 2.48 5.06 -0.87
N LEU A 78 2.38 5.28 -2.17
CA LEU A 78 1.71 4.40 -3.12
C LEU A 78 2.35 3.01 -3.11
N TYR A 79 3.67 2.95 -3.26
CA TYR A 79 4.39 1.68 -3.21
C TYR A 79 4.17 0.95 -1.87
N TYR A 80 4.24 1.68 -0.75
CA TYR A 80 3.99 1.15 0.59
C TYR A 80 2.59 0.54 0.72
N ASN A 81 1.55 1.26 0.29
CA ASN A 81 0.16 0.82 0.33
C ASN A 81 -0.09 -0.38 -0.60
N MET A 82 0.53 -0.41 -1.78
CA MET A 82 0.46 -1.57 -2.67
C MET A 82 1.04 -2.84 -2.03
N VAL A 83 2.13 -2.72 -1.27
CA VAL A 83 2.72 -3.85 -0.53
C VAL A 83 1.80 -4.31 0.60
N GLU A 84 1.11 -3.37 1.26
CA GLU A 84 0.15 -3.64 2.33
C GLU A 84 -1.04 -4.47 1.83
N CYS A 85 -1.68 -4.02 0.74
CA CYS A 85 -2.81 -4.72 0.14
C CYS A 85 -2.41 -5.96 -0.68
N LYS A 86 -1.10 -6.28 -0.72
CA LYS A 86 -0.51 -7.41 -1.48
C LYS A 86 -0.80 -7.34 -2.99
N ALA A 87 -0.84 -6.12 -3.54
CA ALA A 87 -1.06 -5.88 -4.96
C ALA A 87 0.20 -6.16 -5.81
N GLU A 88 0.59 -7.44 -5.89
CA GLU A 88 1.81 -7.88 -6.58
C GLU A 88 1.83 -7.43 -8.05
N TRP A 89 0.68 -7.40 -8.71
CA TRP A 89 0.55 -6.93 -10.10
C TRP A 89 0.85 -5.44 -10.30
N LEU A 90 0.90 -4.65 -9.22
CA LEU A 90 1.16 -3.21 -9.25
C LEU A 90 2.55 -2.86 -8.72
N TYR A 91 2.95 -3.35 -7.55
CA TYR A 91 4.25 -2.99 -6.97
C TYR A 91 5.45 -3.68 -7.65
N THR A 92 5.20 -4.67 -8.52
CA THR A 92 6.24 -5.32 -9.35
C THR A 92 6.34 -4.76 -10.77
N LEU A 93 5.56 -3.73 -11.10
CA LEU A 93 5.58 -3.08 -12.41
C LEU A 93 7.00 -2.57 -12.76
N PRO A 94 7.47 -2.74 -14.01
CA PRO A 94 8.81 -2.34 -14.42
C PRO A 94 9.04 -0.82 -14.35
N GLN A 95 7.99 -0.01 -14.45
CA GLN A 95 8.02 1.44 -14.29
C GLN A 95 8.67 1.86 -12.98
N TRP A 96 8.49 1.07 -11.92
CA TRP A 96 9.10 1.34 -10.63
C TRP A 96 10.63 1.36 -10.67
N ASN A 97 11.27 0.70 -11.64
CA ASN A 97 12.72 0.71 -11.78
C ASN A 97 13.27 2.12 -12.08
N ASP A 98 12.50 2.94 -12.80
CA ASP A 98 12.86 4.31 -13.18
C ASP A 98 12.40 5.34 -12.14
N ILE A 99 11.40 4.99 -11.32
CA ILE A 99 10.79 5.88 -10.31
C ILE A 99 11.48 5.75 -8.95
N LEU A 100 11.67 4.52 -8.47
CA LEU A 100 12.22 4.22 -7.15
C LEU A 100 13.39 3.24 -7.28
N PRO A 101 14.60 3.60 -6.82
CA PRO A 101 15.74 2.69 -6.87
C PRO A 101 15.44 1.40 -6.10
N GLU A 102 16.03 0.30 -6.52
CA GLU A 102 15.77 -1.03 -5.97
C GLU A 102 15.97 -1.09 -4.44
N ASP A 103 17.02 -0.44 -3.93
CA ASP A 103 17.28 -0.39 -2.49
C ASP A 103 16.15 0.30 -1.72
N LYS A 104 15.57 1.36 -2.29
CA LYS A 104 14.46 2.08 -1.67
C LYS A 104 13.19 1.23 -1.68
N ARG A 105 12.92 0.52 -2.76
CA ARG A 105 11.79 -0.44 -2.85
C ARG A 105 11.93 -1.58 -1.84
N LYS A 106 13.14 -2.11 -1.66
CA LYS A 106 13.44 -3.13 -0.64
C LYS A 106 13.24 -2.60 0.78
N GLU A 107 13.68 -1.37 1.05
CA GLU A 107 13.46 -0.69 2.32
C GLU A 107 11.97 -0.55 2.63
N LEU A 108 11.19 0.03 1.70
CA LEU A 108 9.75 0.23 1.83
C LEU A 108 9.01 -1.10 2.03
N TYR A 109 9.36 -2.14 1.25
CA TYR A 109 8.76 -3.46 1.38
C TYR A 109 8.98 -4.05 2.78
N LYS A 110 10.22 -4.01 3.29
CA LYS A 110 10.55 -4.49 4.64
C LYS A 110 9.83 -3.67 5.71
N LYS A 111 9.82 -2.33 5.55
CA LYS A 111 9.16 -1.42 6.49
C LYS A 111 7.67 -1.76 6.61
N GLN A 112 6.98 -1.96 5.49
CA GLN A 112 5.57 -2.35 5.49
C GLN A 112 5.41 -3.69 6.22
N LYS A 113 6.12 -4.75 5.81
CA LYS A 113 5.96 -6.09 6.39
C LYS A 113 6.21 -6.11 7.90
N ASN A 114 7.12 -5.28 8.38
CA ASN A 114 7.41 -5.13 9.79
C ASN A 114 6.32 -4.34 10.53
N SER A 115 5.65 -3.38 9.89
CA SER A 115 4.57 -2.58 10.48
C SER A 115 3.38 -3.42 10.93
N GLY A 116 3.05 -4.51 10.21
CA GLY A 116 1.98 -5.44 10.59
C GLY A 116 2.39 -6.48 11.64
N THR A 117 3.68 -6.58 11.96
CA THR A 117 4.17 -7.55 12.94
C THR A 117 4.11 -6.94 14.33
N ILE A 118 3.08 -7.29 15.10
CA ILE A 118 3.03 -6.98 16.54
C ILE A 118 4.18 -7.71 17.22
N HIS A 119 5.28 -7.01 17.48
CA HIS A 119 6.34 -7.53 18.34
C HIS A 119 5.77 -7.56 19.76
N ASN A 120 5.49 -8.74 20.29
CA ASN A 120 5.10 -8.86 21.69
C ASN A 120 6.34 -8.53 22.55
N GLU A 121 6.47 -7.25 22.91
CA GLU A 121 7.55 -6.72 23.75
C GLU A 121 7.60 -7.43 25.11
N ASN A 122 6.44 -7.94 25.56
CA ASN A 122 6.32 -8.90 26.65
C ASN A 122 6.58 -10.33 26.13
N ARG A 123 7.80 -10.59 25.64
CA ARG A 123 8.25 -11.95 25.36
C ARG A 123 8.10 -12.75 26.65
N LYS A 124 7.06 -13.59 26.75
CA LYS A 124 6.83 -14.44 27.93
C LYS A 124 8.13 -15.18 28.20
N VAL A 125 8.70 -14.97 29.38
CA VAL A 125 9.96 -15.61 29.76
C VAL A 125 9.82 -17.12 29.53
N GLY A 126 10.63 -17.67 28.63
CA GLY A 126 10.55 -19.06 28.28
C GLY A 126 10.93 -19.91 29.49
N ARG A 127 10.30 -21.07 29.63
CA ARG A 127 10.52 -21.99 30.75
C ARG A 127 12.03 -22.32 30.97
N ASN A 128 12.84 -22.31 29.90
CA ASN A 128 14.28 -22.56 29.96
C ASN A 128 15.17 -21.30 29.96
N ASP A 129 14.60 -20.09 29.80
CA ASP A 129 15.36 -18.83 29.82
C ASP A 129 15.87 -18.49 31.23
N PRO A 130 16.91 -17.64 31.35
CA PRO A 130 17.36 -17.12 32.62
C PRO A 130 16.21 -16.44 33.39
N CYS A 131 16.12 -16.71 34.69
CA CYS A 131 15.04 -16.18 35.52
C CYS A 131 15.26 -14.68 35.79
N PRO A 132 14.24 -13.81 35.59
CA PRO A 132 14.39 -12.36 35.70
C PRO A 132 14.60 -11.87 37.15
N CYS A 133 14.46 -12.73 38.16
CA CYS A 133 14.74 -12.40 39.56
C CYS A 133 16.24 -12.35 39.92
N GLY A 134 17.14 -12.54 38.93
CA GLY A 134 18.59 -12.46 39.15
C GLY A 134 19.21 -13.68 39.84
N SER A 135 18.47 -14.77 40.00
CA SER A 135 18.94 -15.98 40.71
C SER A 135 19.99 -16.81 39.92
N GLY A 136 20.25 -16.46 38.66
CA GLY A 136 21.13 -17.22 37.76
C GLY A 136 20.57 -18.58 37.30
N LYS A 137 19.36 -18.96 37.73
CA LYS A 137 18.71 -20.23 37.38
C LYS A 137 17.77 -20.06 36.18
N LYS A 138 17.43 -21.15 35.49
CA LYS A 138 16.37 -21.16 34.47
C LYS A 138 15.01 -20.88 35.12
N TYR A 139 14.11 -20.17 34.43
CA TYR A 139 12.80 -19.75 34.95
C TYR A 139 12.01 -20.91 35.58
N LYS A 140 11.96 -22.09 34.94
CA LYS A 140 11.30 -23.31 35.46
C LYS A 140 11.84 -23.87 36.77
N GLN A 141 13.07 -23.52 37.12
CA GLN A 141 13.72 -23.97 38.36
C GLN A 141 13.74 -22.87 39.42
N CYS A 142 13.08 -21.74 39.15
CA CYS A 142 13.02 -20.59 40.05
C CYS A 142 11.59 -20.04 40.16
N CYS A 143 11.27 -18.93 39.49
CA CYS A 143 9.96 -18.28 39.61
C CYS A 143 8.82 -18.97 38.83
N GLY A 144 9.14 -19.87 37.89
CA GLY A 144 8.16 -20.63 37.09
C GLY A 144 7.98 -22.07 37.56
N ARG A 145 8.09 -22.29 38.88
CA ARG A 145 7.94 -23.60 39.53
C ARG A 145 6.47 -23.90 39.81
#